data_AF-A0A4Y3KGX9-F1
#
_entry.id   AF-A0A4Y3KGX9-F1
#
_cell.length_a   1.000
_cell.length_b   1.000
_cell.length_c   1.000
_cell.angle_alpha   90.00
_cell.angle_beta   90.00
_cell.angle_gamma   90.00
#
_symmetry.space_group_name_H-M   'P 1'
#
loop_
_entity.id
_entity.type
_entity.pdbx_description
1 polymer ?
#
loop_
_entity_poly.entity_id
_entity_poly.type
_entity_poly.pdbx_seq_one_letter_code
_entity_poly.pdbx_strand_id
1 'polypeptide(L)'
;MSLGAVGALQDGRPILEAARRPDALRTQTPPSWTWLGPVERDETAAGTGWRLTVLLDGGGTMFADTHIDRDGWAYVVGVVAPPSRHAEVALVADAMLDTWRWIAPLASRY
;
A
#
# COMPACT_ATOMS: atom_id res chain seq x y z
N MET A 1 -2.71 -7.31 1.25
CA MET A 1 -2.53 -7.87 2.61
C MET A 1 -3.31 -7.01 3.60
N SER A 2 -3.90 -7.61 4.64
CA SER A 2 -4.47 -6.87 5.79
C SER A 2 -3.40 -6.67 6.85
N LEU A 3 -3.31 -5.47 7.42
CA LEU A 3 -2.40 -5.15 8.53
C LEU A 3 -3.07 -5.30 9.90
N GLY A 4 -4.41 -5.21 9.96
CA GLY A 4 -5.17 -5.19 11.20
C GLY A 4 -6.20 -4.06 11.24
N ALA A 5 -6.89 -3.91 12.37
CA ALA A 5 -7.79 -2.78 12.58
C ALA A 5 -6.97 -1.48 12.69
N VAL A 6 -7.48 -0.41 12.09
CA VAL A 6 -6.87 0.92 12.23
C VAL A 6 -6.90 1.32 13.70
N GLY A 7 -5.78 1.85 14.21
CA GLY A 7 -5.57 2.17 15.62
C GLY A 7 -5.13 0.98 16.49
N ALA A 8 -5.24 -0.26 16.01
CA ALA A 8 -4.68 -1.40 16.74
C ALA A 8 -3.15 -1.34 16.80
N LEU A 9 -2.55 -1.99 17.80
CA LEU A 9 -1.11 -2.06 17.92
C LEU A 9 -0.54 -3.20 17.07
N GLN A 10 0.43 -2.88 16.24
CA GLN A 10 1.29 -3.82 15.53
C GLN A 10 2.74 -3.51 15.92
N ASP A 11 3.46 -4.49 16.46
CA ASP A 11 4.84 -4.34 16.95
C ASP A 11 5.03 -3.13 17.90
N GLY A 12 4.03 -2.90 18.77
CA GLY A 12 4.03 -1.80 19.75
C GLY A 12 3.75 -0.41 19.16
N ARG A 13 3.40 -0.31 17.87
CA ARG A 13 3.04 0.95 17.20
C ARG A 13 1.59 0.91 16.71
N PRO A 14 0.84 2.02 16.79
CA PRO A 14 -0.50 2.05 16.24
C PRO A 14 -0.48 1.94 14.72
N ILE A 15 -1.36 1.11 14.17
CA ILE A 15 -1.66 1.09 12.74
C ILE A 15 -2.35 2.41 12.40
N LEU A 16 -1.63 3.28 11.69
CA LEU A 16 -2.14 4.59 11.30
C LEU A 16 -3.15 4.48 10.15
N GLU A 17 -3.97 5.51 9.98
CA GLU A 17 -4.80 5.73 8.79
C GLU A 17 -3.95 5.70 7.50
N ALA A 18 -4.53 5.23 6.40
CA ALA A 18 -3.90 5.05 5.10
C ALA A 18 -3.14 6.29 4.63
N ALA A 19 -3.75 7.47 4.77
CA ALA A 19 -3.15 8.74 4.38
C ALA A 19 -1.86 9.09 5.12
N ARG A 20 -1.66 8.53 6.33
CA ARG A 20 -0.50 8.82 7.19
C ARG A 20 0.57 7.74 7.14
N ARG A 21 0.23 6.53 6.67
CA ARG A 21 1.17 5.40 6.62
C ARG A 21 2.37 5.65 5.70
N PRO A 22 2.23 6.21 4.49
CA PRO A 22 3.38 6.51 3.63
C PRO A 22 4.39 7.47 4.28
N ASP A 23 3.92 8.54 4.92
CA ASP A 23 4.81 9.50 5.58
C ASP A 23 5.49 8.88 6.82
N ALA A 24 4.74 8.09 7.60
CA ALA A 24 5.32 7.33 8.71
C ALA A 24 6.38 6.34 8.21
N LEU A 25 6.14 5.65 7.08
CA LEU A 25 7.11 4.77 6.45
C LEU A 25 8.37 5.54 6.07
N ARG A 26 8.24 6.72 5.45
CA ARG A 26 9.39 7.56 5.06
C ARG A 26 10.33 7.88 6.22
N THR A 27 9.79 8.08 7.44
CA THR A 27 10.62 8.33 8.64
C THR A 27 11.32 7.10 9.22
N GLN A 28 10.93 5.90 8.77
CA GLN A 28 11.38 4.62 9.31
C GLN A 28 12.21 3.81 8.30
N THR A 29 12.19 4.19 7.03
CA THR A 29 12.91 3.48 5.97
C THR A 29 14.42 3.68 6.09
N PRO A 30 15.23 2.63 5.83
CA PRO A 30 16.68 2.76 5.73
C PRO A 30 17.09 3.84 4.72
N PRO A 31 18.27 4.48 4.87
CA PRO A 31 18.80 5.48 3.91
C PRO A 31 18.97 4.99 2.47
N SER A 32 18.79 3.70 2.31
CA SER A 32 19.15 2.88 1.19
C SER A 32 17.96 2.63 0.25
N TRP A 33 16.79 3.11 0.68
CA TRP A 33 15.56 3.16 -0.11
C TRP A 33 15.48 4.51 -0.82
N THR A 34 15.22 4.49 -2.13
CA THR A 34 15.03 5.70 -2.93
C THR A 34 13.56 5.87 -3.28
N TRP A 35 12.95 6.95 -2.81
CA TRP A 35 11.56 7.28 -3.11
C TRP A 35 11.45 7.89 -4.52
N LEU A 36 10.58 7.30 -5.35
CA LEU A 36 10.38 7.69 -6.74
C LEU A 36 9.16 8.60 -6.85
N GLY A 37 9.29 9.83 -6.32
CA GLY A 37 8.26 10.87 -6.40
C GLY A 37 7.43 11.05 -5.12
N PRO A 38 6.37 11.88 -5.19
CA PRO A 38 5.45 12.11 -4.07
C PRO A 38 4.59 10.87 -3.80
N VAL A 39 3.87 10.91 -2.68
CA VAL A 39 2.77 9.96 -2.43
C VAL A 39 1.60 10.37 -3.33
N GLU A 40 1.09 9.42 -4.10
CA GLU A 40 -0.04 9.61 -4.99
C GLU A 40 -1.34 9.23 -4.28
N ARG A 41 -2.41 9.99 -4.53
CA ARG A 41 -3.74 9.73 -3.98
C ARG A 41 -4.70 9.47 -5.13
N ASP A 42 -5.25 8.27 -5.19
CA ASP A 42 -6.15 7.84 -6.26
C ASP A 42 -7.45 7.26 -5.70
N GLU A 43 -8.56 7.52 -6.39
CA GLU A 43 -9.82 6.83 -6.12
C GLU A 43 -9.86 5.54 -6.95
N THR A 44 -10.09 4.41 -6.29
CA THR A 44 -10.08 3.09 -6.94
C THR A 44 -11.32 2.28 -6.56
N ALA A 45 -11.55 1.13 -7.20
CA ALA A 45 -12.62 0.23 -6.79
C ALA A 45 -12.40 -0.34 -5.37
N ALA A 46 -11.15 -0.34 -4.87
CA ALA A 46 -10.83 -0.71 -3.51
C ALA A 46 -11.15 0.40 -2.47
N GLY A 47 -11.41 1.63 -2.92
CA GLY A 47 -11.52 2.83 -2.09
C GLY A 47 -10.41 3.84 -2.40
N THR A 48 -10.29 4.88 -1.57
CA THR A 48 -9.20 5.86 -1.70
C THR A 48 -7.86 5.21 -1.33
N GLY A 49 -6.96 5.13 -2.31
CA GLY A 49 -5.61 4.60 -2.16
C GLY A 49 -4.56 5.71 -1.98
N TRP A 50 -3.55 5.42 -1.17
CA TRP A 50 -2.37 6.25 -0.99
C TRP A 50 -1.13 5.45 -1.40
N ARG A 51 -0.59 5.76 -2.57
CA ARG A 51 0.48 4.99 -3.20
C ARG A 51 1.83 5.66 -3.01
N LEU A 52 2.82 4.84 -2.69
CA LEU A 52 4.22 5.22 -2.74
C LEU A 52 4.97 4.26 -3.66
N THR A 53 5.99 4.79 -4.34
CA THR A 53 6.88 4.00 -5.19
C THR A 53 8.30 4.16 -4.70
N VAL A 54 8.99 3.04 -4.47
CA VAL A 54 10.33 3.01 -3.90
C VAL A 54 11.22 2.02 -4.65
N LEU A 55 12.47 2.42 -4.85
CA LEU A 55 13.56 1.56 -5.30
C LEU A 55 14.38 1.11 -4.08
N LEU A 56 14.54 -0.20 -3.92
CA LEU A 56 15.35 -0.82 -2.88
C LEU A 56 16.83 -0.90 -3.29
N ASP A 57 17.69 -0.98 -2.28
CA ASP A 57 19.14 -1.03 -2.38
C ASP A 57 19.70 -1.91 -3.50
N GLY A 58 20.75 -1.40 -4.15
CA GLY A 58 21.43 -2.06 -5.26
C GLY A 58 20.69 -1.99 -6.60
N GLY A 59 19.57 -1.26 -6.67
CA GLY A 59 18.79 -1.14 -7.91
C GLY A 59 18.24 -2.48 -8.41
N GLY A 60 18.07 -3.45 -7.51
CA GLY A 60 17.63 -4.79 -7.86
C GLY A 60 16.12 -4.98 -7.80
N THR A 61 15.41 -4.12 -7.07
CA THR A 61 13.97 -4.28 -6.84
C THR A 61 13.29 -2.94 -6.65
N MET A 62 12.17 -2.75 -7.33
CA MET A 62 11.27 -1.63 -7.14
C MET A 62 9.93 -2.17 -6.63
N PHE A 63 9.26 -1.40 -5.78
CA PHE A 63 7.90 -1.71 -5.40
C PHE A 63 7.02 -0.45 -5.38
N ALA A 64 5.74 -0.65 -5.66
CA ALA A 64 4.69 0.32 -5.38
C ALA A 64 3.71 -0.28 -4.37
N ASP A 65 3.55 0.41 -3.24
CA ASP A 65 2.62 0.02 -2.19
C ASP A 65 1.47 1.02 -2.13
N THR A 66 0.25 0.51 -2.30
CA THR A 66 -0.97 1.30 -2.16
C THR A 66 -1.65 0.98 -0.83
N HIS A 67 -1.71 1.97 0.04
CA HIS A 67 -2.35 1.88 1.35
C HIS A 67 -3.82 2.25 1.25
N ILE A 68 -4.70 1.39 1.76
CA ILE A 68 -6.16 1.55 1.71
C ILE A 68 -6.75 1.25 3.09
N ASP A 69 -7.75 2.02 3.51
CA ASP A 69 -8.57 1.68 4.67
C ASP A 69 -9.99 1.34 4.23
N ARG A 70 -10.56 0.30 4.84
CA ARG A 70 -11.93 -0.13 4.58
C ARG A 70 -12.55 -0.69 5.84
N ASP A 71 -13.72 -0.17 6.21
CA ASP A 71 -14.53 -0.66 7.35
C ASP A 71 -13.75 -0.74 8.67
N GLY A 72 -12.86 0.23 8.91
CA GLY A 72 -12.00 0.28 10.10
C GLY A 72 -10.79 -0.64 10.04
N TRP A 73 -10.51 -1.29 8.90
CA TRP A 73 -9.36 -2.16 8.69
C TRP A 73 -8.36 -1.56 7.70
N ALA A 74 -7.09 -1.82 7.98
CA ALA A 74 -5.96 -1.37 7.20
C ALA A 74 -5.50 -2.44 6.21
N TYR A 75 -5.30 -2.02 4.95
CA TYR A 75 -4.82 -2.87 3.87
C TYR A 75 -3.65 -2.21 3.11
N VAL A 76 -2.80 -3.05 2.54
CA VAL A 76 -1.75 -2.66 1.59
C VAL A 76 -1.78 -3.59 0.39
N VAL A 77 -1.76 -3.01 -0.81
CA VAL A 77 -1.58 -3.72 -2.08
C VAL A 77 -0.21 -3.35 -2.63
N GLY A 78 0.71 -4.31 -2.61
CA GLY A 78 2.08 -4.13 -3.08
C GLY A 78 2.30 -4.79 -4.42
N VAL A 79 2.93 -4.08 -5.35
CA VAL A 79 3.42 -4.61 -6.63
C VAL A 79 4.93 -4.49 -6.63
N VAL A 80 5.63 -5.60 -6.83
CA VAL A 80 7.09 -5.67 -6.83
C VAL A 80 7.57 -6.06 -8.23
N ALA A 81 8.58 -5.37 -8.74
CA ALA A 81 9.15 -5.64 -10.06
C ALA A 81 10.65 -5.30 -10.12
N PRO A 82 11.39 -5.82 -11.11
CA PRO A 82 12.72 -5.32 -11.42
C PRO A 82 12.65 -3.87 -11.95
N PRO A 83 13.67 -3.02 -11.72
CA PRO A 83 13.61 -1.60 -12.12
C PRO A 83 13.51 -1.34 -13.62
N SER A 84 13.92 -2.31 -14.45
CA SER A 84 13.71 -2.25 -15.90
C SER A 84 12.23 -2.19 -16.31
N ARG A 85 11.30 -2.55 -15.42
CA ARG A 85 9.85 -2.50 -15.63
C ARG A 85 9.17 -1.42 -14.79
N HIS A 86 9.89 -0.38 -14.39
CA HIS A 86 9.36 0.63 -13.48
C HIS A 86 8.06 1.29 -13.99
N ALA A 87 7.98 1.55 -15.30
CA ALA A 87 6.79 2.13 -15.92
C ALA A 87 5.55 1.21 -15.84
N GLU A 88 5.76 -0.11 -15.71
CA GLU A 88 4.67 -1.08 -15.66
C GLU A 88 4.11 -1.26 -14.24
N VAL A 89 4.89 -0.96 -13.19
CA VAL A 89 4.47 -1.24 -11.80
C VAL A 89 3.24 -0.43 -11.42
N ALA A 90 3.22 0.86 -11.73
CA ALA A 90 2.06 1.70 -11.47
C ALA A 90 0.84 1.22 -12.28
N LEU A 91 1.03 0.86 -13.56
CA LEU A 91 -0.04 0.36 -14.43
C LEU A 91 -0.63 -0.96 -13.93
N VAL A 92 0.22 -1.87 -13.43
CA VAL A 92 -0.23 -3.14 -12.84
C VAL A 92 -0.99 -2.88 -11.54
N ALA A 93 -0.50 -1.98 -10.68
CA ALA A 93 -1.20 -1.59 -9.46
C ALA A 93 -2.58 -1.00 -9.79
N ASP A 94 -2.65 -0.10 -10.76
CA ASP A 94 -3.91 0.52 -11.21
C ASP A 94 -4.87 -0.53 -11.76
N ALA A 95 -4.42 -1.43 -12.64
CA ALA A 95 -5.27 -2.49 -13.20
C ALA A 95 -5.80 -3.45 -12.11
N MET A 96 -4.98 -3.77 -11.11
CA MET A 96 -5.41 -4.59 -9.97
C MET A 96 -6.45 -3.86 -9.12
N LEU A 97 -6.26 -2.57 -8.87
CA LEU A 97 -7.14 -1.77 -8.01
C LEU A 97 -8.45 -1.38 -8.70
N ASP A 98 -8.45 -1.24 -10.04
CA ASP A 98 -9.64 -0.99 -10.84
C ASP A 98 -10.58 -2.21 -10.88
N THR A 99 -10.01 -3.41 -10.86
CA THR A 99 -10.76 -4.67 -10.84
C THR A 99 -11.07 -5.17 -9.43
N TRP A 100 -10.68 -4.42 -8.39
CA TRP A 100 -10.81 -4.84 -7.00
C TRP A 100 -12.26 -5.01 -6.60
N ARG A 101 -12.55 -6.11 -5.89
CA ARG A 101 -13.87 -6.37 -5.31
C ARG A 101 -13.72 -6.83 -3.88
N TRP A 102 -14.29 -6.06 -2.97
CA TRP A 102 -14.45 -6.49 -1.59
C TRP A 102 -15.48 -7.61 -1.51
N ILE A 103 -15.11 -8.73 -0.92
CA ILE A 103 -16.04 -9.81 -0.61
C ILE A 103 -16.75 -9.40 0.68
N ALA A 104 -18.09 -9.34 0.63
CA ALA A 104 -18.87 -9.09 1.82
C ALA A 104 -18.53 -10.15 2.89
N PRO A 105 -18.48 -9.79 4.18
CA PRO A 105 -18.35 -10.78 5.23
C PRO A 105 -19.39 -11.88 5.02
N LEU A 106 -18.97 -13.14 5.04
CA LEU A 106 -19.92 -14.24 5.10
C LEU A 106 -20.81 -13.95 6.31
N ALA A 107 -22.11 -13.73 6.08
CA ALA A 107 -23.05 -13.55 7.18
C ALA A 107 -22.84 -14.70 8.15
N SER A 108 -22.38 -14.41 9.37
CA SER A 108 -22.21 -15.41 10.41
C SER A 108 -23.56 -16.07 10.61
N ARG A 109 -23.72 -17.29 10.08
CA ARG A 109 -24.90 -18.12 10.30
C ARG A 109 -24.77 -18.76 11.68
N TYR A 110 -24.82 -17.99 12.76
CA TYR A 110 -24.95 -18.51 14.12
C TYR A 110 -25.70 -17.51 14.99
#